data_AF-A0A365PEE7-F1
#
_entry.id   AF-A0A365PEE7-F1
#
_cell.length_a   1.000
_cell.length_b   1.000
_cell.length_c   1.000
_cell.angle_alpha   90.00
_cell.angle_beta   90.00
_cell.angle_gamma   90.00
#
_symmetry.space_group_name_H-M   'P 1'
#
loop_
_entity.id
_entity.type
_entity.pdbx_description
1 polymer ?
#
loop_
_entity_poly.entity_id
_entity_poly.type
_entity_poly.pdbx_seq_one_letter_code
_entity_poly.pdbx_strand_id
1 'polypeptide(L)'
;MASQHQWSSAFEWNPPATPAEIALAEDEHGRPLPAAYVALVTVHNGGFTPSSLSILEVEEIVQRNADYEVSEYMPGYLMIGDDGGGTAILLNEGDGRI
;
A
#
# COMPACT_ATOMS: atom_id res chain seq x y z
N MET A 1 4.50 22.89 -31.84
CA MET A 1 3.40 21.91 -31.72
C MET A 1 3.92 20.77 -30.85
N ALA A 2 3.75 20.86 -29.53
CA ALA A 2 4.16 19.78 -28.63
C ALA A 2 3.12 18.65 -28.74
N SER A 3 3.56 17.48 -29.18
CA SER A 3 2.72 16.30 -29.39
C SER A 3 2.10 15.83 -28.09
N GLN A 4 0.78 15.67 -28.09
CA GLN A 4 0.00 15.01 -27.03
C GLN A 4 0.25 13.50 -27.01
N HIS A 5 1.48 13.05 -26.75
CA HIS A 5 1.80 11.62 -26.62
C HIS A 5 2.97 11.40 -25.67
N GLN A 6 2.67 11.25 -24.38
CA GLN A 6 3.24 10.27 -23.44
C GLN A 6 2.96 10.74 -22.01
N TRP A 7 1.74 10.47 -21.54
CA TRP A 7 1.50 10.33 -20.12
C TRP A 7 1.33 8.82 -19.93
N SER A 8 2.43 8.07 -20.10
CA SER A 8 2.46 6.70 -19.59
C SER A 8 2.16 6.79 -18.10
N SER A 9 1.30 5.91 -17.58
CA SER A 9 0.95 5.93 -16.15
C SER A 9 2.24 5.97 -15.34
N ALA A 10 2.37 6.96 -14.46
CA ALA A 10 3.57 7.11 -13.63
C ALA A 10 3.82 5.86 -12.77
N PHE A 11 2.77 5.09 -12.54
CA PHE A 11 2.77 3.79 -11.89
C PHE A 11 2.58 2.64 -12.87
N GLU A 12 3.35 1.58 -12.64
CA GLU A 12 3.03 0.22 -13.04
C GLU A 12 2.18 -0.39 -11.92
N TRP A 13 0.90 -0.63 -12.22
CA TRP A 13 -0.05 -1.16 -11.26
C TRP A 13 -0.20 -2.67 -11.40
N ASN A 14 -0.29 -3.34 -10.26
CA ASN A 14 -0.62 -4.75 -10.22
C ASN A 14 -2.13 -4.97 -10.49
N PRO A 15 -2.52 -6.20 -10.88
CA PRO A 15 -3.93 -6.59 -10.89
C PRO A 15 -4.58 -6.42 -9.50
N PRO A 16 -5.92 -6.33 -9.44
CA PRO A 16 -6.66 -6.36 -8.17
C PRO A 16 -6.30 -7.56 -7.28
N ALA A 17 -6.29 -7.33 -5.98
CA ALA A 17 -6.23 -8.40 -4.98
C ALA A 17 -7.54 -9.18 -5.00
N THR A 18 -7.43 -10.49 -4.82
CA THR A 18 -8.58 -11.36 -4.63
C THR A 18 -9.14 -11.22 -3.21
N PRO A 19 -10.43 -11.51 -3.00
CA PRO A 19 -10.99 -11.55 -1.65
C PRO A 19 -10.28 -12.53 -0.71
N ALA A 20 -9.67 -13.60 -1.25
CA ALA A 20 -8.93 -14.59 -0.48
C ALA A 20 -7.58 -14.06 0.02
N GLU A 21 -6.85 -13.31 -0.81
CA GLU A 21 -5.60 -12.66 -0.42
C GLU A 21 -5.82 -11.60 0.65
N ILE A 22 -6.89 -10.79 0.51
CA ILE A 22 -7.28 -9.80 1.54
C ILE A 22 -7.63 -10.52 2.85
N ALA A 23 -8.45 -11.57 2.80
CA ALA A 23 -8.85 -12.30 4.00
C ALA A 23 -7.66 -12.97 4.71
N LEU A 24 -6.67 -13.46 3.95
CA LEU A 24 -5.45 -14.02 4.52
C LEU A 24 -4.63 -12.95 5.24
N ALA A 25 -4.45 -11.78 4.61
CA ALA A 25 -3.73 -10.68 5.23
C ALA A 25 -4.43 -10.14 6.49
N GLU A 26 -5.76 -10.09 6.52
CA GLU A 26 -6.52 -9.71 7.72
C GLU A 26 -6.39 -10.73 8.86
N ASP A 27 -6.33 -12.03 8.53
CA ASP A 27 -6.07 -13.10 9.50
C ASP A 27 -4.65 -12.97 10.09
N GLU A 28 -3.64 -12.78 9.25
CA GLU A 28 -2.25 -12.54 9.66
C GLU A 28 -2.09 -11.25 10.47
N HIS A 29 -2.82 -10.20 10.10
CA HIS A 29 -2.85 -8.93 10.83
C HIS A 29 -3.57 -9.03 12.18
N GLY A 30 -4.40 -10.05 12.37
CA GLY A 30 -5.22 -10.29 13.56
C GLY A 30 -6.41 -9.34 13.72
N ARG A 31 -6.71 -8.54 12.70
CA ARG A 31 -7.83 -7.59 12.64
C ARG A 31 -8.09 -7.14 11.18
N PRO A 32 -9.27 -6.58 10.88
CA PRO A 32 -9.54 -6.02 9.55
C PRO A 32 -8.54 -4.94 9.16
N LEU A 33 -8.15 -4.92 7.90
CA LEU A 33 -7.29 -3.86 7.35
C LEU A 33 -8.12 -2.57 7.18
N PRO A 34 -7.49 -1.37 7.21
CA PRO A 34 -8.19 -0.12 7.00
C PRO A 34 -8.95 -0.11 5.66
N ALA A 35 -10.22 0.28 5.70
CA ALA A 35 -11.10 0.21 4.53
C ALA A 35 -10.57 0.99 3.32
N ALA A 36 -9.84 2.09 3.54
CA ALA A 36 -9.20 2.86 2.47
C ALA A 36 -8.09 2.05 1.76
N TYR A 37 -7.30 1.28 2.51
CA TYR A 37 -6.30 0.39 1.94
C TYR A 37 -6.96 -0.79 1.20
N VAL A 38 -7.98 -1.41 1.79
CA VAL A 38 -8.75 -2.48 1.14
C VAL A 38 -9.36 -2.01 -0.19
N ALA A 39 -9.92 -0.80 -0.22
CA ALA A 39 -10.46 -0.20 -1.44
C ALA A 39 -9.40 0.00 -2.52
N LEU A 40 -8.17 0.37 -2.13
CA LEU A 40 -7.05 0.50 -3.05
C LEU A 40 -6.66 -0.85 -3.66
N VAL A 41 -6.40 -1.86 -2.83
CA VAL A 41 -5.94 -3.18 -3.30
C VAL A 41 -7.01 -3.94 -4.09
N THR A 42 -8.29 -3.65 -3.87
CA THR A 42 -9.40 -4.17 -4.69
C THR A 42 -9.40 -3.61 -6.12
N VAL A 43 -8.69 -2.52 -6.38
CA VAL A 43 -8.51 -1.96 -7.74
C VAL A 43 -7.11 -2.29 -8.27
N HIS A 44 -6.07 -2.16 -7.44
CA HIS A 44 -4.68 -2.45 -7.76
C HIS A 44 -3.95 -2.97 -6.52
N ASN A 45 -3.54 -4.25 -6.50
CA ASN A 45 -2.83 -4.87 -5.38
C ASN A 45 -1.37 -4.40 -5.30
N GLY A 46 -1.18 -3.15 -4.90
CA GLY A 46 0.11 -2.50 -4.95
C GLY A 46 0.50 -2.05 -6.36
N GLY A 47 1.72 -1.54 -6.44
CA GLY A 47 2.29 -1.01 -7.67
C GLY A 47 3.53 -0.19 -7.37
N PHE A 48 4.25 0.18 -8.42
CA PHE A 48 5.49 0.92 -8.26
C PHE A 48 5.69 1.93 -9.39
N THR A 49 6.55 2.89 -9.12
CA THR A 49 7.07 3.82 -10.12
C THR A 49 8.53 3.46 -10.43
N PRO A 50 9.02 3.76 -11.64
CA PRO A 50 10.45 3.68 -11.94
C PRO A 50 11.33 4.55 -11.03
N SER A 51 10.74 5.55 -10.35
CA SER A 51 11.37 6.43 -9.37
C SER A 51 11.27 5.93 -7.92
N SER A 52 11.14 4.61 -7.72
CA SER A 52 11.20 3.92 -6.42
C SER A 52 10.03 4.13 -5.45
N LEU A 53 9.03 4.94 -5.79
CA LEU A 53 7.77 4.96 -5.05
C LEU A 53 7.04 3.62 -5.23
N SER A 54 6.67 2.97 -4.12
CA SER A 54 5.95 1.71 -4.08
C SER A 54 4.73 1.80 -3.19
N ILE A 55 3.67 1.11 -3.59
CA ILE A 55 2.51 0.77 -2.76
C ILE A 55 2.59 -0.73 -2.52
N LEU A 56 2.49 -1.12 -1.25
CA LEU A 56 2.60 -2.51 -0.84
C LEU A 56 1.45 -3.35 -1.40
N GLU A 57 1.78 -4.59 -1.73
CA GLU A 57 0.79 -5.63 -1.99
C GLU A 57 0.16 -6.05 -0.64
N VAL A 58 -1.05 -6.60 -0.68
CA VAL A 58 -1.79 -6.99 0.52
C VAL A 58 -1.06 -8.11 1.28
N GLU A 59 -0.32 -8.96 0.58
CA GLU A 59 0.50 -10.05 1.12
C GLU A 59 1.73 -9.54 1.88
N GLU A 60 2.26 -8.37 1.53
CA GLU A 60 3.44 -7.80 2.17
C GLU A 60 3.09 -6.92 3.38
N ILE A 61 1.81 -6.54 3.53
CA ILE A 61 1.39 -5.48 4.46
C ILE A 61 1.77 -5.79 5.90
N VAL A 62 1.56 -7.03 6.35
CA VAL A 62 1.81 -7.44 7.74
C VAL A 62 3.30 -7.51 8.00
N GLN A 63 4.05 -8.19 7.14
CA GLN A 63 5.48 -8.37 7.30
C GLN A 63 6.20 -7.01 7.27
N ARG A 64 5.91 -6.14 6.30
CA ARG A 64 6.55 -4.83 6.19
C ARG A 64 6.27 -3.95 7.40
N ASN A 65 5.04 -3.93 7.91
CA ASN A 65 4.73 -3.17 9.12
C ASN A 65 5.45 -3.70 10.37
N ALA A 66 5.69 -5.02 10.43
CA ALA A 66 6.47 -5.62 11.50
C ALA A 66 7.98 -5.31 11.36
N ASP A 67 8.54 -5.44 10.16
CA ASP A 67 9.97 -5.18 9.87
C ASP A 67 10.38 -3.74 10.22
N TYR A 68 9.46 -2.78 10.06
CA TYR A 68 9.67 -1.37 10.43
C TYR A 68 9.11 -0.98 11.81
N GLU A 69 8.61 -1.94 12.59
CA GLU A 69 8.07 -1.72 13.94
C GLU A 69 7.03 -0.57 13.98
N VAL A 70 6.19 -0.48 12.94
CA VAL A 70 5.32 0.70 12.72
C VAL A 70 4.38 0.91 13.91
N SER A 71 3.88 -0.16 14.51
CA SER A 71 3.00 -0.09 15.68
C SER A 71 3.70 0.45 16.94
N GLU A 72 5.03 0.32 17.04
CA GLU A 72 5.83 0.87 18.15
C GLU A 72 6.09 2.36 17.95
N TYR A 73 6.53 2.76 16.76
CA TYR A 73 6.91 4.16 16.49
C TYR A 73 5.75 5.06 16.09
N MET A 74 4.73 4.53 15.43
CA MET A 74 3.60 5.27 14.85
C MET A 74 2.26 4.57 15.16
N PRO A 75 1.87 4.47 16.44
CA PRO A 75 0.63 3.80 16.82
C PRO A 75 -0.60 4.44 16.15
N GLY A 76 -1.49 3.61 15.61
CA GLY A 76 -2.68 4.04 14.88
C GLY A 76 -2.43 4.36 13.39
N TYR A 77 -1.25 4.03 12.88
CA TYR A 77 -0.91 4.10 11.45
C TYR A 77 -0.54 2.73 10.90
N LEU A 78 -0.80 2.57 9.60
CA LEU A 78 -0.38 1.43 8.80
C LEU A 78 0.52 1.91 7.67
N MET A 79 1.72 1.37 7.54
CA MET A 79 2.56 1.58 6.36
C MET A 79 1.95 0.88 5.17
N ILE A 80 1.70 1.62 4.10
CA ILE A 80 1.09 1.11 2.85
C ILE A 80 2.02 1.26 1.65
N GLY A 81 3.25 1.76 1.84
CA GLY A 81 4.20 2.01 0.77
C GLY A 81 5.44 2.75 1.27
N ASP A 82 6.40 2.95 0.37
CA ASP A 82 7.62 3.71 0.63
C ASP A 82 8.20 4.32 -0.66
N ASP A 83 9.13 5.27 -0.52
CA ASP A 83 9.83 5.91 -1.65
C ASP A 83 11.18 5.24 -2.01
N GLY A 84 11.53 4.11 -1.40
CA GLY A 84 12.83 3.46 -1.51
C GLY A 84 14.01 4.26 -0.91
N GLY A 85 13.75 5.47 -0.38
CA GLY A 85 14.71 6.42 0.18
C GLY A 85 14.61 6.57 1.70
N GLY A 86 13.78 5.75 2.35
CA GLY A 86 13.58 5.75 3.81
C GLY A 86 12.35 6.52 4.27
N THR A 87 11.50 7.00 3.36
CA THR A 87 10.21 7.62 3.71
C THR A 87 9.09 6.62 3.55
N ALA A 88 8.42 6.29 4.65
CA ALA A 88 7.21 5.48 4.63
C ALA A 88 5.99 6.32 4.22
N ILE A 89 5.08 5.71 3.48
CA ILE A 89 3.73 6.20 3.24
C ILE A 89 2.83 5.54 4.28
N LEU A 90 2.28 6.33 5.18
CA LEU A 90 1.46 5.85 6.28
C LEU A 90 0.00 6.19 6.04
N LEU A 91 -0.89 5.29 6.39
CA LEU A 91 -2.32 5.49 6.41
C LEU A 91 -2.79 5.56 7.86
N ASN A 92 -3.51 6.62 8.22
CA ASN A 92 -4.15 6.71 9.52
C ASN A 92 -5.30 5.68 9.59
N GLU A 93 -5.24 4.75 10.54
CA GLU A 93 -6.24 3.67 10.67
C GLU A 93 -7.63 4.20 11.08
N GLY A 94 -7.71 5.38 11.69
CA GLY A 94 -8.95 5.97 12.20
C GLY A 94 -9.75 6.77 11.16
N ASP A 95 -9.06 7.51 10.29
CA ASP A 95 -9.71 8.41 9.31
C ASP A 95 -9.28 8.21 7.85
N GLY A 96 -8.33 7.32 7.58
CA GLY A 96 -7.89 6.96 6.23
C GLY A 96 -7.07 8.03 5.51
N ARG A 97 -6.51 9.02 6.23
CA ARG A 97 -5.59 10.01 5.65
C ARG A 97 -4.17 9.46 5.48
N ILE A 98 -3.50 9.92 4.42
CA ILE A 98 -2.08 9.68 4.12
C ILE A 98 -1.28 10.93 4.48
#